data_AF-A0A956D8M6-F1
#
_entry.id   AF-A0A956D8M6-F1
#
_cell.length_a   1.000
_cell.length_b   1.000
_cell.length_c   1.000
_cell.angle_alpha   90.00
_cell.angle_beta   90.00
_cell.angle_gamma   90.00
#
_symmetry.space_group_name_H-M   'P 1'
#
loop_
_entity.id
_entity.type
_entity.pdbx_description
1 polymer ?
#
loop_
_entity_poly.entity_id
_entity_poly.type
_entity_poly.pdbx_seq_one_letter_code
_entity_poly.pdbx_strand_id
1 'polypeptide(L)'
;MNAEQIVYLRETLGLSQRDLARALGVAPITVARWEAGANHPTGLQLEVLRALHSSAITVAKDATKRALIAGLVGMGIGALLFWALTQAQASTPSSSTPSS
;
A
#
# COMPACT_ATOMS: atom_id res chain seq x y z
N MET A 1 -0.58 -18.45 1.88
CA MET A 1 -1.13 -17.75 3.06
C MET A 1 -2.55 -18.21 3.24
N ASN A 2 -2.98 -18.39 4.48
CA ASN A 2 -4.36 -18.72 4.81
C ASN A 2 -5.21 -17.44 4.98
N ALA A 3 -6.52 -17.61 5.17
CA ALA A 3 -7.47 -16.51 5.31
C ALA A 3 -7.11 -15.55 6.45
N GLU A 4 -6.81 -16.09 7.64
CA GLU A 4 -6.46 -15.33 8.84
C GLU A 4 -5.21 -14.47 8.64
N GLN A 5 -4.18 -15.01 7.98
CA GLN A 5 -2.95 -14.28 7.68
C GLN A 5 -3.19 -13.11 6.72
N ILE A 6 -4.14 -13.24 5.78
CA ILE A 6 -4.49 -12.19 4.83
C ILE A 6 -5.24 -11.06 5.57
N VAL A 7 -6.22 -11.41 6.40
CA VAL A 7 -6.94 -10.45 7.25
C VAL A 7 -5.97 -9.69 8.15
N TYR A 8 -5.10 -10.42 8.86
CA TYR A 8 -4.12 -9.83 9.76
C TYR A 8 -3.18 -8.87 9.04
N LEU A 9 -2.63 -9.27 7.88
CA LEU A 9 -1.74 -8.42 7.09
C LEU A 9 -2.47 -7.15 6.62
N ARG A 10 -3.69 -7.30 6.11
CA ARG A 10 -4.52 -6.18 5.63
C ARG A 10 -4.77 -5.16 6.74
N GLU A 11 -5.19 -5.64 7.92
CA GLU A 11 -5.53 -4.79 9.07
C GLU A 11 -4.29 -4.14 9.68
N THR A 12 -3.18 -4.87 9.76
CA THR A 12 -1.90 -4.32 10.23
C THR A 12 -1.42 -3.18 9.34
N LEU A 13 -1.72 -3.24 8.04
CA LEU A 13 -1.43 -2.20 7.07
C LEU A 13 -2.54 -1.14 6.95
N GLY A 14 -3.59 -1.19 7.76
CA GLY A 14 -4.70 -0.23 7.74
C GLY A 14 -5.50 -0.22 6.43
N LEU A 15 -5.49 -1.32 5.67
CA LEU A 15 -6.12 -1.40 4.36
C LEU A 15 -7.56 -1.91 4.46
N SER A 16 -8.45 -1.41 3.61
CA SER A 16 -9.71 -2.09 3.32
C SER A 16 -9.50 -3.25 2.35
N GLN A 17 -10.47 -4.16 2.24
CA GLN A 17 -10.42 -5.24 1.22
C GLN A 17 -10.30 -4.66 -0.20
N ARG A 18 -10.92 -3.49 -0.45
CA ARG A 18 -10.84 -2.78 -1.74
C ARG A 18 -9.43 -2.24 -2.00
N ASP A 19 -8.77 -1.71 -0.98
CA ASP A 19 -7.42 -1.17 -1.13
C ASP A 19 -6.40 -2.29 -1.38
N LEU A 20 -6.52 -3.39 -0.64
CA LEU A 20 -5.70 -4.58 -0.88
C LEU A 20 -5.94 -5.15 -2.29
N ALA A 21 -7.20 -5.22 -2.72
CA ALA A 21 -7.54 -5.69 -4.06
C ALA A 21 -6.93 -4.80 -5.16
N ARG A 22 -7.01 -3.47 -4.98
CA ARG A 22 -6.39 -2.50 -5.90
C ARG A 22 -4.88 -2.66 -5.96
N ALA A 23 -4.22 -2.85 -4.82
CA ALA A 23 -2.77 -3.05 -4.76
C ALA A 23 -2.33 -4.35 -5.45
N LEU A 24 -3.15 -5.40 -5.39
CA LEU A 24 -2.88 -6.70 -6.00
C LEU A 24 -3.40 -6.84 -7.45
N GLY A 25 -4.08 -5.83 -7.98
CA GLY A 25 -4.67 -5.87 -9.32
C GLY A 25 -5.80 -6.89 -9.47
N VAL A 26 -6.57 -7.15 -8.41
CA VAL A 26 -7.71 -8.09 -8.42
C VAL A 26 -9.02 -7.40 -8.08
N ALA A 27 -10.14 -8.07 -8.34
CA ALA A 27 -11.45 -7.59 -7.92
C ALA A 27 -11.60 -7.65 -6.38
N PRO A 28 -12.31 -6.71 -5.73
CA PRO A 28 -12.54 -6.75 -4.28
C PRO A 28 -13.19 -8.04 -3.78
N ILE A 29 -14.11 -8.61 -4.58
CA ILE A 29 -14.76 -9.88 -4.26
C ILE A 29 -13.77 -11.04 -4.17
N THR A 30 -12.65 -10.98 -4.90
CA THR A 30 -11.60 -12.00 -4.84
C THR A 30 -10.90 -11.99 -3.48
N VAL A 31 -10.58 -10.80 -2.96
CA VAL A 31 -10.02 -10.64 -1.60
C VAL A 31 -11.02 -11.10 -0.54
N ALA A 32 -12.30 -10.71 -0.66
CA ALA A 32 -13.34 -11.15 0.27
C ALA A 32 -13.47 -12.68 0.31
N ARG A 33 -13.36 -13.36 -0.84
CA ARG A 33 -13.37 -14.84 -0.91
C ARG A 33 -12.13 -15.48 -0.31
N TRP A 34 -10.96 -14.84 -0.43
CA TRP A 34 -9.74 -15.30 0.23
C TRP A 34 -9.83 -15.19 1.75
N GLU A 35 -10.32 -14.06 2.26
CA GLU A 35 -10.51 -13.83 3.70
C GLU A 35 -11.63 -14.69 4.31
N ALA A 36 -12.62 -15.08 3.51
CA ALA A 36 -13.65 -16.04 3.92
C ALA A 36 -13.19 -17.51 3.84
N GLY A 37 -11.97 -17.78 3.36
CA GLY A 37 -11.46 -19.14 3.13
C GLY A 37 -12.15 -19.90 2.00
N ALA A 38 -13.00 -19.24 1.20
CA ALA A 38 -13.72 -19.84 0.08
C ALA A 38 -12.80 -20.15 -1.12
N ASN A 39 -11.67 -19.45 -1.22
CA ASN A 39 -10.60 -19.77 -2.16
C ASN A 39 -9.26 -19.25 -1.64
N HIS A 40 -8.16 -19.52 -2.33
CA HIS A 40 -6.83 -19.07 -1.92
C HIS A 40 -6.12 -18.26 -3.02
N PRO A 41 -5.25 -17.30 -2.65
CA PRO A 41 -4.39 -16.62 -3.61
C PRO A 41 -3.39 -17.62 -4.20
N THR A 42 -3.12 -17.50 -5.49
CA THR A 42 -2.18 -18.33 -6.24
C THR A 42 -1.25 -17.46 -7.07
N GLY A 43 -0.21 -18.05 -7.66
CA GLY A 43 0.70 -17.36 -8.58
C GLY A 43 1.29 -16.06 -8.00
N LEU A 44 1.28 -15.00 -8.82
CA LEU A 44 1.85 -13.70 -8.48
C LEU A 44 1.26 -13.10 -7.20
N GLN A 45 -0.06 -13.21 -7.00
CA GLN A 45 -0.73 -12.61 -5.84
C GLN A 45 -0.27 -13.25 -4.52
N LEU A 46 -0.04 -14.57 -4.54
CA LEU A 46 0.51 -15.27 -3.38
C LEU A 46 1.92 -14.82 -3.05
N GLU A 47 2.78 -14.65 -4.06
CA GLU A 47 4.16 -14.20 -3.87
C GLU A 47 4.23 -12.76 -3.35
N VAL A 48 3.40 -11.86 -3.89
CA VAL A 48 3.32 -10.47 -3.39
C VAL A 48 2.83 -10.43 -1.94
N LEU A 49 1.80 -11.22 -1.60
CA LEU A 49 1.29 -11.30 -0.22
C LEU A 49 2.37 -11.85 0.75
N ARG A 50 3.13 -12.87 0.34
CA ARG A 50 4.25 -13.41 1.11
C ARG A 50 5.35 -12.36 1.32
N ALA A 51 5.73 -11.66 0.26
CA ALA A 51 6.74 -10.60 0.34
C ALA A 51 6.29 -9.48 1.30
N LEU A 52 5.05 -9.01 1.17
CA LEU A 52 4.47 -8.00 2.07
C LEU A 52 4.46 -8.47 3.54
N HIS A 53 4.09 -9.73 3.78
CA HIS A 53 4.10 -10.32 5.11
C HIS A 53 5.53 -10.37 5.70
N SER A 54 6.52 -10.78 4.91
CA SER A 54 7.93 -10.81 5.32
C SER A 54 8.49 -9.40 5.57
N SER A 55 8.09 -8.38 4.81
CA SER A 55 8.53 -7.00 4.98
C SER A 55 7.83 -6.25 6.13
N ALA A 56 6.58 -6.60 6.46
CA ALA A 56 5.86 -6.03 7.60
C ALA A 56 6.56 -6.30 8.94
N ILE A 57 7.33 -7.39 9.02
CA ILE A 57 8.14 -7.77 10.18
C ILE A 57 9.33 -6.80 10.39
N THR A 58 9.78 -6.10 9.35
CA THR A 58 10.90 -5.13 9.43
C THR A 58 10.45 -3.74 9.89
N VAL A 59 9.24 -3.31 9.53
CA VAL A 59 8.67 -2.01 9.93
C VAL A 59 8.26 -2.00 11.41
N ALA A 60 7.84 -3.15 11.96
CA ALA A 60 7.43 -3.27 13.36
C ALA A 60 8.58 -3.07 14.37
N LYS A 61 9.86 -3.20 13.96
CA LYS A 61 11.02 -3.03 14.85
C LYS A 61 11.46 -1.57 15.05
N ASP A 62 11.08 -0.64 14.17
CA ASP A 62 11.46 0.77 14.28
C ASP A 62 10.23 1.63 14.64
N ALA A 63 10.02 1.84 15.93
CA ALA A 63 8.91 2.66 16.46
C ALA A 63 8.85 4.08 15.85
N THR A 64 10.00 4.65 15.48
CA THR A 64 10.12 5.97 14.86
C THR A 64 9.65 5.99 13.39
N LYS A 65 9.80 4.87 12.66
CA LYS A 65 9.28 4.73 11.29
C LYS A 65 7.78 4.44 11.28
N ARG A 66 7.22 3.85 12.35
CA ARG A 66 5.79 3.57 12.50
C ARG A 66 4.93 4.83 12.51
N ALA A 67 5.37 5.91 13.15
CA ALA A 67 4.62 7.18 13.17
C ALA A 67 4.52 7.83 11.78
N LEU A 68 5.58 7.74 10.98
CA LEU A 68 5.62 8.27 9.62
C LEU A 68 4.79 7.41 8.64
N ILE A 69 4.84 6.08 8.77
CA ILE A 69 4.08 5.16 7.90
C ILE A 69 2.59 5.14 8.27
N ALA A 70 2.23 5.18 9.56
CA ALA A 70 0.84 5.27 9.99
C ALA A 70 0.18 6.60 9.56
N GLY A 71 0.94 7.70 9.53
CA GLY A 71 0.49 8.98 8.95
C GLY A 71 0.28 8.92 7.43
N LEU A 72 1.13 8.19 6.69
CA LEU A 72 1.03 8.01 5.24
C LEU A 72 -0.06 7.03 4.80
N VAL A 73 -0.39 6.05 5.64
CA VAL A 73 -1.42 5.03 5.38
C VAL A 73 -2.84 5.57 5.63
N GLY A 74 -3.04 6.45 6.61
CA GLY A 74 -4.33 7.09 6.87
C GLY A 74 -4.86 7.98 5.72
N MET A 75 -4.00 8.33 4.77
CA MET A 75 -4.34 9.15 3.59
C MET A 75 -4.66 8.31 2.34
N GLY A 76 -4.47 6.99 2.38
CA GLY A 76 -4.70 6.09 1.25
C GLY A 76 -3.65 6.23 0.15
N ILE A 77 -3.32 5.11 -0.50
CA ILE A 77 -2.37 5.04 -1.63
C ILE A 77 -2.72 6.06 -2.74
N GLY A 78 -3.99 6.47 -2.85
CA GLY A 78 -4.43 7.55 -3.75
C GLY A 78 -3.81 8.90 -3.43
N ALA A 79 -3.70 9.31 -2.16
CA ALA A 79 -3.09 10.58 -1.78
C ALA A 79 -1.57 10.55 -1.88
N LEU A 80 -0.93 9.39 -1.68
CA LEU A 80 0.52 9.24 -1.80
C LEU A 80 0.96 9.24 -3.27
N LEU A 81 0.20 8.58 -4.14
CA LEU A 81 0.37 8.70 -5.59
C LEU A 81 0.02 10.11 -6.08
N PHE A 82 -1.07 10.72 -5.60
CA PHE A 82 -1.45 12.09 -5.95
C PHE A 82 -0.41 13.13 -5.49
N TRP A 83 0.14 13.00 -4.29
CA TRP A 83 1.19 13.85 -3.75
C TRP A 83 2.52 13.65 -4.49
N ALA A 84 2.89 12.40 -4.81
CA ALA A 84 4.06 12.11 -5.62
C ALA A 84 3.94 12.60 -7.07
N LEU A 85 2.75 12.49 -7.68
CA LEU A 85 2.45 13.02 -9.02
C LEU A 85 2.40 14.55 -9.06
N THR A 86 2.02 15.21 -7.96
CA THR A 86 2.05 16.68 -7.85
C THR A 86 3.44 17.24 -7.56
N GLN A 87 4.30 16.51 -6.83
CA GLN A 87 5.71 16.88 -6.64
C GLN A 87 6.51 16.88 -7.96
N ALA A 88 6.17 16.00 -8.90
CA ALA A 88 6.85 15.88 -10.19
C ALA A 88 6.65 17.11 -11.11
N GLN A 89 5.61 17.92 -10.91
CA GLN A 89 5.35 19.14 -11.69
C GLN A 89 5.88 20.43 -11.04
N ALA A 90 6.29 20.38 -9.77
CA ALA A 90 6.79 21.55 -9.05
C ALA A 90 8.27 21.89 -9.30
N SER A 91 8.93 21.15 -10.20
CA SER A 91 10.37 21.32 -10.50
C SER A 91 10.62 21.98 -11.86
N THR A 92 9.89 23.03 -12.20
CA THR A 92 10.37 24.02 -13.18
C THR A 92 10.27 25.42 -12.58
N PRO A 93 11.26 25.88 -11.80
CA PRO A 93 11.52 27.30 -11.75
C PRO A 93 12.00 27.72 -13.14
N SER A 94 11.08 28.25 -13.95
CA SER A 94 11.43 28.96 -15.16
C SER A 94 12.27 30.18 -14.75
N SER A 95 13.57 30.08 -14.97
CA SER A 95 14.51 31.19 -14.91
C SER A 95 14.13 32.21 -15.98
N SER A 96 13.48 33.31 -15.58
CA SER A 96 13.48 34.56 -16.34
C SER A 96 13.93 35.67 -15.41
N THR A 97 15.25 35.84 -15.38
CA THR A 97 15.99 36.95 -14.79
C THR A 97 15.55 38.27 -15.43
N PRO A 98 15.29 39.34 -14.67
CA PRO A 98 15.19 40.68 -15.24
C PRO A 98 16.61 41.16 -15.55
N SER A 99 16.90 41.50 -16.80
CA SER A 99 18.12 42.22 -17.18
C SER A 99 17.73 43.61 -17.67
N SER A 100 18.17 44.59 -16.89
CA SER A 100 18.49 46.01 -17.17
C SER A 100 17.46 46.89 -17.87
#